data_AF-A0A8D9VTL7-F1
#
_entry.id   AF-A0A8D9VTL7-F1
#
_cell.length_a   1.000
_cell.length_b   1.000
_cell.length_c   1.000
_cell.angle_alpha   90.00
_cell.angle_beta   90.00
_cell.angle_gamma   90.00
#
_symmetry.space_group_name_H-M   'P 1'
#
loop_
_entity.id
_entity.type
_entity.pdbx_description
1 polymer ?
#
loop_
_entity_poly.entity_id
_entity_poly.type
_entity_poly.pdbx_seq_one_letter_code
_entity_poly.pdbx_strand_id
1 'polypeptide(L)' 'MITNEQRAHDIALTLLQSRAKDLKPIEAYHEYVNSLLPILKEIDKDFPNGIKEHL' A
#
# COMPACT_ATOMS: atom_id res chain seq x y z
N MET A 1 -1.34 -6.03 16.19
CA MET A 1 -0.64 -6.57 15.00
C MET A 1 -1.31 -5.96 13.80
N ILE A 2 -0.60 -5.13 13.05
CA ILE A 2 -1.12 -4.59 11.80
C ILE A 2 -1.01 -5.69 10.73
N THR A 3 -2.03 -5.85 9.88
CA THR A 3 -1.95 -6.84 8.79
C THR A 3 -1.07 -6.32 7.66
N ASN A 4 -0.60 -7.21 6.80
CA ASN A 4 0.21 -6.83 5.64
C ASN A 4 -0.60 -5.95 4.68
N GLU A 5 -1.89 -6.23 4.52
CA GLU A 5 -2.82 -5.46 3.69
C GLU A 5 -2.98 -4.04 4.22
N GLN A 6 -3.14 -3.89 5.53
CA GLN A 6 -3.28 -2.58 6.17
C GLN A 6 -2.00 -1.74 5.98
N ARG A 7 -0.82 -2.36 6.13
CA ARG A 7 0.45 -1.66 5.89
C ARG A 7 0.68 -1.33 4.42
N ALA A 8 0.39 -2.26 3.52
CA ALA A 8 0.51 -2.02 2.09
C ALA A 8 -0.42 -0.89 1.63
N HIS A 9 -1.62 -0.82 2.20
CA HIS A 9 -2.58 0.26 1.98
C HIS A 9 -2.02 1.63 2.41
N ASP A 10 -1.48 1.74 3.63
CA ASP A 10 -0.95 3.01 4.14
C ASP A 10 0.24 3.53 3.32
N ILE A 11 1.13 2.62 2.88
CA ILE A 11 2.24 2.97 2.00
C ILE A 11 1.72 3.41 0.62
N ALA A 12 0.79 2.67 0.04
CA ALA A 12 0.20 3.00 -1.26
C ALA A 12 -0.52 4.36 -1.23
N LEU A 13 -1.25 4.67 -0.16
CA LEU A 13 -1.87 5.98 0.05
C LEU A 13 -0.85 7.10 0.17
N THR A 14 0.23 6.89 0.93
CA THR A 14 1.29 7.89 1.09
C THR A 14 1.97 8.20 -0.25
N LEU A 15 2.24 7.17 -1.06
CA LEU A 15 2.80 7.32 -2.40
C LEU A 15 1.83 8.05 -3.33
N LEU A 16 0.54 7.71 -3.30
CA LEU A 16 -0.49 8.35 -4.11
C LEU A 16 -0.67 9.82 -3.74
N GLN A 17 -0.72 10.16 -2.45
CA GLN A 17 -0.85 11.54 -1.97
C GLN A 17 0.27 12.45 -2.48
N SER A 18 1.48 11.91 -2.69
CA SER A 18 2.60 12.66 -3.27
C SER A 18 2.43 12.96 -4.78
N ARG A 19 1.53 12.26 -5.48
CA ARG A 19 1.33 12.33 -6.94
C ARG A 19 -0.07 12.77 -7.38
N ALA A 20 -1.05 12.72 -6.47
CA ALA A 20 -2.47 12.85 -6.78
C ALA A 20 -2.95 14.26 -7.16
N LYS A 21 -2.06 15.27 -7.21
CA LYS A 21 -2.49 16.67 -7.26
C LYS A 21 -3.32 17.06 -8.49
N ASP A 22 -3.30 16.25 -9.56
CA ASP A 22 -4.02 16.53 -10.81
C ASP A 22 -4.68 15.28 -11.43
N LEU A 23 -4.83 14.18 -10.68
CA LEU A 23 -5.39 12.93 -11.22
C LEU A 23 -6.92 12.93 -11.20
N LYS A 24 -7.54 12.43 -12.27
CA LYS A 24 -8.98 12.11 -12.23
C LYS A 24 -9.21 10.94 -11.26
N PRO A 25 -10.41 10.82 -10.66
CA PRO A 25 -10.70 9.76 -9.70
C PRO A 25 -10.36 8.33 -10.20
N ILE A 26 -10.62 8.04 -11.47
CA ILE A 26 -10.33 6.72 -12.05
C ILE A 26 -8.82 6.49 -12.24
N GLU A 27 -8.08 7.53 -12.60
CA GLU A 27 -6.62 7.47 -12.76
C GLU A 27 -5.95 7.27 -11.40
N ALA A 28 -6.42 7.98 -10.37
CA ALA A 28 -5.97 7.80 -9.00
C ALA A 28 -6.24 6.38 -8.48
N TYR A 29 -7.40 5.79 -8.83
CA TYR A 29 -7.70 4.39 -8.51
C TYR A 29 -6.73 3.41 -9.17
N HIS A 30 -6.44 3.60 -10.45
CA HIS A 30 -5.49 2.75 -11.17
C HIS A 30 -4.07 2.88 -10.59
N GLU A 31 -3.62 4.10 -10.31
CA GLU A 31 -2.31 4.33 -9.67
C GLU A 31 -2.23 3.72 -8.28
N TYR A 32 -3.31 3.82 -7.50
CA TYR A 32 -3.41 3.19 -6.20
C TYR A 32 -3.24 1.67 -6.29
N VAL A 33 -4.00 1.00 -7.17
CA VAL A 33 -3.91 -0.47 -7.36
C VAL A 33 -2.53 -0.88 -7.85
N ASN A 34 -1.97 -0.14 -8.80
CA ASN A 34 -0.64 -0.40 -9.36
C ASN A 34 0.48 -0.23 -8.32
N SER A 35 0.28 0.66 -7.33
CA SER A 35 1.21 0.84 -6.22
C SER A 35 1.01 -0.23 -5.15
N LEU A 36 -0.24 -0.56 -4.82
CA LEU A 36 -0.61 -1.50 -3.75
C LEU A 36 -0.13 -2.93 -4.03
N LEU A 37 -0.36 -3.45 -5.23
CA LEU A 37 -0.11 -4.86 -5.53
C LEU A 37 1.37 -5.27 -5.39
N PRO A 38 2.36 -4.51 -5.89
CA PRO A 38 3.77 -4.81 -5.66
C PRO A 38 4.16 -4.73 -4.18
N ILE A 39 3.67 -3.72 -3.45
CA ILE A 39 3.98 -3.54 -2.02
C ILE A 39 3.47 -4.73 -1.22
N LEU A 40 2.22 -5.14 -1.44
CA LEU A 40 1.64 -6.28 -0.75
C LEU A 40 2.45 -7.56 -1.01
N LYS A 41 2.86 -7.80 -2.26
CA LYS A 41 3.68 -8.97 -2.62
C LYS A 41 5.03 -9.01 -1.90
N GLU A 42 5.72 -7.87 -1.79
CA GLU A 42 7.00 -7.81 -1.09
C GLU A 42 6.81 -7.99 0.43
N ILE A 43 5.80 -7.34 1.03
CA ILE A 43 5.52 -7.49 2.45
C ILE A 43 5.10 -8.93 2.80
N ASP A 44 4.26 -9.57 1.99
CA ASP A 44 3.84 -10.96 2.22
C ASP A 44 5.01 -11.94 2.12
N LYS A 45 5.97 -11.67 1.23
CA LYS A 45 7.21 -12.45 1.11
C LYS A 45 8.09 -12.30 2.34
N ASP A 46 8.28 -11.07 2.82
CA ASP A 46 9.17 -10.79 3.96
C ASP A 46 8.52 -11.12 5.31
N PHE A 47 7.19 -11.02 5.39
CA PHE A 47 6.41 -11.17 6.62
C PHE A 47 5.15 -12.02 6.41
N PRO A 48 5.26 -13.32 6.08
CA PRO A 48 4.11 -14.17 5.73
C PRO A 48 3.07 -14.34 6.84
N ASN A 49 3.46 -14.08 8.09
CA ASN A 49 2.57 -14.15 9.27
C ASN A 49 2.18 -12.75 9.78
N GLY A 50 2.38 -11.71 8.99
CA GLY A 50 2.17 -10.32 9.38
C GLY A 50 3.33 -9.71 10.16
N ILE A 51 3.26 -8.39 10.35
CA ILE A 51 4.28 -7.63 11.07
C ILE A 51 3.83 -7.42 12.52
N LYS A 52 4.61 -7.96 13.44
CA LYS A 52 4.50 -7.61 14.86
C LYS A 52 5.10 -6.22 15.05
N GLU A 53 4.25 -5.20 15.09
CA GLU A 53 4.63 -3.94 15.73
C GLU A 53 4.96 -4.25 17.18
N HIS A 54 6.12 -3.78 17.65
CA HIS A 54 6.49 -3.93 19.05
C HIS A 54 5.37 -3.36 19.92
N LEU A 55 4.84 -4.22 20.80
CA LEU A 55 3.91 -3.86 21.89
C LEU A 55 4.56 -2.81 22.81
#